data_AF-A0A7W1KRT4-F1
#
_entry.id   AF-A0A7W1KRT4-F1
#
_cell.length_a   1.000
_cell.length_b   1.000
_cell.length_c   1.000
_cell.angle_alpha   90.00
_cell.angle_beta   90.00
_cell.angle_gamma   90.00
#
_symmetry.space_group_name_H-M   'P 1'
#
loop_
_entity.id
_entity.type
_entity.pdbx_description
1 polymer ?
#
loop_
_entity_poly.entity_id
_entity_poly.type
_entity_poly.pdbx_seq_one_letter_code
_entity_poly.pdbx_strand_id
1 'polypeptide(L)' 'LFGGDQYAARDAPFSEPCMDPARIRAFFVHPGAARTGVGCVLLARCENEARARGHRSAELMSTLPGVDFYRAC' A
#
# COMPACT_ATOMS: atom_id res chain seq x y z
N LEU A 1 6.58 0.07 7.69
CA LEU A 1 5.57 0.73 6.83
C LEU A 1 6.10 1.93 6.04
N PHE A 2 7.13 2.66 6.50
CA PHE A 2 7.52 3.92 5.85
C PHE A 2 8.51 3.80 4.68
N GLY A 3 8.33 4.69 3.69
CA GLY A 3 9.28 4.99 2.61
C GLY A 3 9.55 3.83 1.63
N GLY A 4 10.34 4.08 0.60
CA GLY A 4 10.81 3.04 -0.32
C GLY A 4 12.00 2.26 0.23
N ASP A 5 12.43 1.25 -0.50
CA ASP A 5 13.55 0.33 -0.22
C ASP A 5 14.93 0.95 -0.52
N GLN A 6 14.99 2.15 -1.09
CA GLN A 6 16.24 2.89 -1.35
C GLN A 6 17.13 3.21 -0.11
N TYR A 7 16.74 2.81 1.10
CA TYR A 7 17.56 2.94 2.32
C TYR A 7 17.74 1.56 2.97
N ALA A 8 18.98 1.07 3.01
CA ALA A 8 19.39 -0.29 3.39
C ALA A 8 18.94 -0.77 4.79
N ALA A 9 18.54 0.14 5.69
CA ALA A 9 18.09 -0.21 7.05
C ALA A 9 16.59 -0.56 7.13
N ARG A 10 15.93 -0.88 6.01
CA ARG A 10 14.46 -1.05 5.92
C ARG A 10 13.99 -2.38 5.37
N ASP A 11 14.90 -3.34 5.20
CA ASP A 11 14.53 -4.70 4.83
C ASP A 11 13.74 -5.35 5.98
N ALA A 12 12.43 -5.27 5.86
CA ALA A 12 11.54 -6.08 6.67
C ALA A 12 11.64 -7.53 6.17
N PRO A 13 11.62 -8.53 7.07
CA PRO A 13 11.54 -9.92 6.65
C PRO A 13 10.33 -10.14 5.74
N PHE A 14 10.48 -11.10 4.83
CA PHE A 14 9.42 -11.49 3.90
C PHE A 14 8.16 -11.85 4.72
N SER A 15 7.01 -11.31 4.29
CA SER A 15 5.73 -11.52 4.98
C SER A 15 5.21 -12.92 4.66
N GLU A 16 4.88 -13.74 5.67
CA GLU A 16 4.28 -15.06 5.45
C GLU A 16 2.80 -14.88 5.07
N PRO A 17 2.37 -15.17 3.83
CA PRO A 17 1.05 -14.73 3.37
C PRO A 17 -0.14 -15.29 4.15
N CYS A 18 -0.01 -16.49 4.70
CA CYS A 18 -1.04 -17.13 5.50
C CYS A 18 -1.08 -16.65 6.97
N MET A 19 -0.13 -15.84 7.42
CA MET A 19 -0.03 -15.41 8.83
C MET A 19 -0.05 -13.89 8.93
N ASP A 20 0.66 -13.22 8.02
CA ASP A 20 0.92 -11.80 8.07
C ASP A 20 0.09 -11.00 7.04
N PRO A 21 -0.35 -9.79 7.39
CA PRO A 21 -0.94 -8.88 6.43
C PRO A 21 0.08 -8.49 5.35
N ALA A 22 -0.41 -8.28 4.13
CA ALA A 22 0.37 -7.63 3.07
C ALA A 22 0.62 -6.17 3.44
N ARG A 23 1.88 -5.73 3.40
CA ARG A 23 2.25 -4.36 3.75
C ARG A 23 2.30 -3.48 2.51
N ILE A 24 1.34 -2.57 2.37
CA ILE A 24 1.39 -1.52 1.35
C ILE A 24 2.19 -0.35 1.93
N ARG A 25 3.44 -0.22 1.51
CA ARG A 25 4.41 0.74 2.09
C ARG A 25 4.17 2.17 1.62
N ALA A 26 4.18 2.37 0.31
CA ALA A 26 4.00 3.67 -0.31
C ALA A 26 3.67 3.51 -1.80
N PHE A 27 2.82 4.39 -2.30
CA PHE A 27 2.71 4.71 -3.71
C PHE A 27 2.56 6.23 -3.83
N PHE A 28 2.91 6.76 -5.00
CA PHE A 28 2.91 8.19 -5.24
C PHE A 28 2.13 8.48 -6.52
N VAL A 29 1.29 9.50 -6.46
CA VAL A 29 0.56 10.01 -7.62
C VAL A 29 1.17 11.35 -7.98
N HIS A 30 1.55 11.51 -9.25
CA HIS A 30 2.04 12.79 -9.75
C HIS A 30 0.97 13.88 -9.53
N PRO A 31 1.33 15.10 -9.08
CA PRO A 31 0.36 16.14 -8.74
C PRO A 31 -0.56 16.52 -9.90
N GLY A 32 -0.06 16.49 -11.14
CA GLY A 32 -0.88 16.70 -12.35
C GLY A 32 -1.94 15.63 -12.63
N ALA A 33 -1.88 14.48 -11.94
CA ALA A 33 -2.88 13.42 -11.99
C ALA A 33 -3.70 13.31 -10.69
N ALA A 34 -3.55 14.25 -9.75
CA ALA A 34 -4.32 14.24 -8.51
C ALA A 34 -5.84 14.31 -8.79
N ARG A 35 -6.64 13.63 -7.96
CA ARG A 35 -8.12 13.61 -8.04
C ARG A 35 -8.69 13.01 -9.33
N THR A 36 -7.92 12.24 -10.09
CA THR A 36 -8.38 11.53 -11.30
C THR A 36 -8.67 10.03 -11.06
N GLY A 37 -8.65 9.57 -9.80
CA GLY A 37 -8.89 8.16 -9.44
C GLY A 37 -7.66 7.24 -9.48
N VAL A 38 -6.51 7.71 -10.00
CA VAL A 38 -5.26 6.92 -10.09
C VAL A 38 -4.84 6.30 -8.75
N GLY A 39 -4.99 7.03 -7.65
CA GLY A 39 -4.65 6.52 -6.32
C GLY A 39 -5.45 5.28 -5.93
N CYS A 40 -6.76 5.25 -6.16
CA CYS A 40 -7.58 4.08 -5.84
C CYS A 40 -7.24 2.90 -6.76
N VAL A 41 -6.94 3.16 -8.04
CA VAL A 41 -6.50 2.11 -8.97
C VAL A 41 -5.19 1.47 -8.51
N LEU A 42 -4.23 2.29 -8.03
CA LEU A 42 -2.98 1.79 -7.47
C LEU A 42 -3.22 0.95 -6.21
N LEU A 43 -4.06 1.42 -5.29
CA LEU A 43 -4.42 0.69 -4.07
C LEU A 43 -5.05 -0.68 -4.41
N ALA A 44 -6.07 -0.69 -5.27
CA ALA A 44 -6.74 -1.91 -5.70
C ALA A 44 -5.77 -2.90 -6.38
N ARG A 45 -4.81 -2.40 -7.17
CA ARG A 45 -3.78 -3.24 -7.78
C ARG A 45 -2.91 -3.90 -6.72
N CYS A 46 -2.46 -3.16 -5.70
CA CYS A 46 -1.68 -3.70 -4.60
C CYS A 46 -2.45 -4.78 -3.82
N GLU A 47 -3.72 -4.54 -3.50
CA GLU A 47 -4.57 -5.48 -2.78
C GLU A 47 -4.84 -6.76 -3.59
N ASN A 48 -5.05 -6.63 -4.90
CA ASN A 48 -5.23 -7.77 -5.78
C ASN A 48 -3.98 -8.65 -5.86
N GLU A 49 -2.79 -8.04 -5.97
CA GLU A 49 -1.52 -8.76 -5.95
C GLU A 49 -1.26 -9.42 -4.58
N ALA A 50 -1.61 -8.75 -3.48
CA ALA A 50 -1.55 -9.33 -2.15
C ALA A 50 -2.44 -10.58 -2.03
N ARG A 51 -3.68 -10.48 -2.52
CA ARG A 51 -4.63 -11.60 -2.54
C ARG A 51 -4.14 -12.75 -3.41
N ALA A 52 -3.59 -12.47 -4.59
CA ALA A 52 -3.02 -13.47 -5.50
C ALA A 52 -1.83 -14.22 -4.85
N ARG A 53 -1.12 -13.59 -3.92
CA ARG A 53 -0.02 -14.20 -3.14
C ARG A 53 -0.50 -14.90 -1.87
N GLY A 54 -1.80 -14.91 -1.58
CA GLY A 54 -2.38 -15.62 -0.45
C GLY A 54 -2.54 -14.80 0.84
N HIS A 55 -2.30 -13.49 0.81
CA HIS A 55 -2.56 -12.63 1.97
C HIS A 55 -4.07 -12.51 2.22
N ARG A 56 -4.49 -12.63 3.48
CA ARG A 56 -5.89 -12.48 3.91
C ARG A 56 -6.29 -11.04 4.22
N SER A 57 -5.31 -10.20 4.53
CA SER A 57 -5.50 -8.80 4.87
C SER A 57 -4.32 -7.97 4.37
N ALA A 58 -4.52 -6.67 4.25
CA ALA A 58 -3.46 -5.71 3.98
C ALA A 58 -3.42 -4.64 5.06
N GLU A 59 -2.24 -4.10 5.32
CA GLU A 59 -2.02 -2.98 6.21
C GLU A 59 -1.23 -1.88 5.52
N LEU A 60 -1.55 -0.64 5.86
CA LEU A 60 -0.85 0.55 5.39
C LEU A 60 -0.86 1.62 6.47
N MET A 61 0.00 2.62 6.32
CA MET A 61 -0.07 3.82 7.14
C MET A 61 -0.48 5.01 6.30
N SER A 62 -1.41 5.80 6.84
CA SER A 62 -1.84 7.06 6.26
C SER A 62 -1.45 8.22 7.18
N THR A 63 -1.18 9.39 6.59
CA THR A 63 -1.30 10.64 7.34
C THR A 63 -2.77 10.89 7.65
N LEU A 64 -3.06 11.71 8.68
CA LEU A 64 -4.45 12.01 9.06
C LEU A 64 -5.31 12.51 7.86
N PRO A 65 -4.81 13.42 6.98
CA PRO A 65 -5.57 13.84 5.80
C PRO A 65 -5.81 12.74 4.75
N GLY A 66 -4.98 11.71 4.72
CA GLY A 66 -5.12 10.60 3.76
C GLY A 66 -6.14 9.54 4.19
N VAL A 67 -6.61 9.55 5.45
CA VAL A 67 -7.53 8.52 5.98
C VAL A 67 -8.81 8.44 5.15
N ASP A 68 -9.40 9.60 4.82
CA ASP A 68 -10.65 9.64 4.05
C ASP A 68 -10.47 9.15 2.63
N PHE A 69 -9.28 9.37 2.02
CA PHE A 69 -8.95 8.81 0.73
C PHE A 69 -8.94 7.27 0.77
N TYR A 70 -8.24 6.66 1.74
CA TYR A 70 -8.19 5.19 1.84
C TYR A 70 -9.53 4.56 2.21
N ARG A 71 -10.38 5.24 2.98
CA ARG A 71 -11.73 4.76 3.33
C ARG A 71 -12.69 4.75 2.14
N ALA A 72 -12.42 5.55 1.11
CA ALA A 72 -13.34 5.75 -0.01
C ALA A 72 -13.06 4.84 -1.23
N CYS A 73 -11.95 4.11 -1.28
CA CYS A 73 -11.49 3.38 -2.49
C CYS A 73 -12.08 1.97 -2.70
#